data_AF-A0A6A3K1U7-F1
#
_entry.id   AF-A0A6A3K1U7-F1
#
_cell.length_a   1.000
_cell.length_b   1.000
_cell.length_c   1.000
_cell.angle_alpha   90.00
_cell.angle_beta   90.00
_cell.angle_gamma   90.00
#
_symmetry.space_group_name_H-M   'P 1'
#
loop_
_entity.id
_entity.type
_entity.pdbx_description
1 polymer ?
#
loop_
_entity_poly.entity_id
_entity_poly.type
_entity_poly.pdbx_seq_one_letter_code
_entity_poly.pdbx_strand_id
1 'polypeptide(L)'
;MARIDVVEFQKRGLPHAHILIILVEEDKPRTREIIDKLVSAELPDAELNPQLYETILTSMMHGPCGAANTNSPCMKDGKCTKGYPKPLVEVTQGNVNGCPVYRRRRRPPGVLKFRGREYDNATINQWVVPYNPYLSEKYNCHINLEVCTALTVVE
;
A
#
# COMPACT_ATOMS: atom_id res chain seq x y z
N MET A 1 -19.18 -15.07 7.96
CA MET A 1 -19.29 -14.56 9.37
C MET A 1 -17.88 -14.46 9.96
N ALA A 2 -17.31 -13.26 10.08
CA ALA A 2 -15.94 -13.06 10.60
C ALA A 2 -15.90 -13.17 12.14
N ARG A 3 -14.78 -13.63 12.71
CA ARG A 3 -14.64 -13.67 14.18
C ARG A 3 -13.20 -13.36 14.63
N ILE A 4 -13.14 -12.47 15.62
CA ILE A 4 -12.01 -11.89 16.37
C ILE A 4 -11.35 -10.71 15.66
N ASP A 5 -11.66 -9.52 16.19
CA ASP A 5 -10.96 -8.27 15.97
C ASP A 5 -10.00 -8.01 17.14
N VAL A 6 -8.73 -7.76 16.85
CA VAL A 6 -7.79 -7.20 17.83
C VAL A 6 -7.54 -5.76 17.42
N VAL A 7 -7.96 -4.82 18.26
CA VAL A 7 -7.63 -3.40 18.13
C VAL A 7 -6.46 -3.11 19.04
N GLU A 8 -5.26 -3.01 18.47
CA GLU A 8 -4.08 -2.59 19.22
C GLU A 8 -3.94 -1.07 19.19
N PHE A 9 -4.07 -0.43 20.35
CA PHE A 9 -3.78 0.99 20.53
C PHE A 9 -2.32 1.16 20.93
N GLN A 10 -1.43 1.46 19.97
CA GLN A 10 -0.05 1.78 20.29
C GLN A 10 0.05 3.28 20.66
N LYS A 11 0.54 3.58 21.87
CA LYS A 11 0.82 4.94 22.34
C LYS A 11 2.07 5.53 21.66
N ARG A 12 2.06 5.69 20.33
CA ARG A 12 3.20 6.15 19.53
C ARG A 12 2.95 7.47 18.77
N GLY A 13 2.24 8.42 19.38
CA GLY A 13 1.97 9.73 18.78
C GLY A 13 0.56 9.84 18.19
N LEU A 14 0.44 10.21 16.91
CA LEU A 14 -0.86 10.44 16.24
C LEU A 14 -1.82 9.23 16.38
N PRO A 15 -3.15 9.46 16.40
CA PRO A 15 -4.13 8.39 16.47
C PRO A 15 -3.93 7.37 15.34
N HIS A 16 -3.65 6.12 15.68
CA HIS A 16 -3.54 5.02 14.73
C HIS A 16 -4.06 3.73 15.35
N ALA A 17 -4.51 2.82 14.50
CA ALA A 17 -4.99 1.51 14.90
C ALA A 17 -4.43 0.46 13.93
N HIS A 18 -4.05 -0.69 14.48
CA HIS A 18 -3.86 -1.91 13.72
C HIS A 18 -5.09 -2.78 13.91
N ILE A 19 -5.72 -3.18 12.82
CA ILE A 19 -6.94 -4.01 12.82
C ILE A 19 -6.62 -5.28 12.03
N LEU A 20 -6.70 -6.44 12.70
CA LEU A 20 -6.59 -7.74 12.06
C LEU A 20 -7.99 -8.34 11.90
N ILE A 21 -8.39 -8.60 10.65
CA ILE A 21 -9.69 -9.20 10.33
C ILE A 21 -9.44 -10.63 9.83
N ILE A 22 -9.93 -11.62 10.57
CA ILE A 22 -9.86 -13.04 10.18
C ILE A 22 -11.20 -13.46 9.60
N LEU A 23 -11.20 -13.72 8.30
CA LEU A 23 -12.38 -14.16 7.55
C LEU A 23 -12.52 -15.69 7.61
N VAL A 24 -13.77 -16.16 7.66
CA VAL A 24 -14.07 -17.58 7.44
C VAL A 24 -13.69 -18.00 6.03
N GLU A 25 -13.45 -19.29 5.86
CA GLU A 25 -12.85 -19.86 4.65
C GLU A 25 -13.56 -19.45 3.35
N GLU A 26 -14.89 -19.43 3.36
CA GLU A 26 -15.76 -19.03 2.25
C GLU A 26 -15.67 -17.54 1.88
N ASP A 27 -15.31 -16.68 2.84
CA ASP A 27 -15.22 -15.22 2.67
C ASP A 27 -13.79 -14.76 2.31
N LYS A 28 -12.79 -15.66 2.32
CA LYS A 28 -11.38 -15.27 2.09
C LYS A 28 -11.15 -14.81 0.63
N PRO A 29 -10.51 -13.65 0.41
CA PRO A 29 -10.19 -13.16 -0.93
C PRO A 29 -9.03 -13.97 -1.54
N ARG A 30 -9.36 -15.05 -2.24
CA ARG A 30 -8.37 -16.00 -2.80
C ARG A 30 -7.96 -15.69 -4.22
N THR A 31 -8.85 -15.08 -5.00
CA THR A 31 -8.56 -14.78 -6.40
C THR A 31 -7.96 -13.40 -6.52
N ARG A 32 -7.08 -13.23 -7.51
CA ARG A 32 -6.48 -11.92 -7.82
C ARG A 32 -7.55 -10.85 -8.08
N GLU A 33 -8.67 -11.21 -8.69
CA GLU A 33 -9.74 -10.28 -9.04
C GLU A 33 -10.46 -9.75 -7.79
N ILE A 34 -10.62 -10.59 -6.77
CA ILE A 34 -11.17 -10.15 -5.48
C ILE A 34 -10.15 -9.29 -4.75
N ILE A 35 -8.88 -9.71 -4.72
CA ILE A 35 -7.80 -8.94 -4.08
C ILE A 35 -7.67 -7.55 -4.72
N ASP A 36 -7.67 -7.44 -6.05
CA ASP A 36 -7.55 -6.18 -6.79
C ASP A 36 -8.76 -5.25 -6.59
N LYS A 37 -9.92 -5.78 -6.18
CA LYS A 37 -11.08 -4.96 -5.78
C LYS A 37 -10.93 -4.40 -4.37
N LEU A 38 -10.20 -5.10 -3.50
CA LEU A 38 -10.01 -4.72 -2.11
C LEU A 38 -8.77 -3.85 -1.90
N VAL A 39 -7.69 -4.12 -2.64
CA VAL A 39 -6.39 -3.49 -2.47
C VAL A 39 -5.88 -2.99 -3.82
N SER A 40 -5.51 -1.72 -3.85
CA SER A 40 -4.73 -1.12 -4.93
C SER A 40 -3.36 -0.71 -4.41
N ALA A 41 -2.36 -0.76 -5.27
CA ALA A 41 -1.05 -0.16 -5.03
C ALA A 41 -0.65 0.75 -6.20
N GLU A 42 -1.64 1.30 -6.90
CA GLU A 42 -1.49 2.16 -8.07
C GLU A 42 -2.01 3.55 -7.75
N LEU A 43 -1.41 4.57 -8.35
CA LEU A 43 -1.98 5.91 -8.31
C LEU A 43 -3.32 5.90 -9.09
N PRO A 44 -4.42 6.42 -8.53
CA PRO A 44 -5.71 6.51 -9.21
C PRO A 44 -5.62 7.36 -10.49
N ASP A 45 -6.69 7.31 -11.29
CA ASP A 45 -6.87 8.26 -12.37
C ASP A 45 -7.29 9.63 -11.80
N ALA A 46 -6.58 10.69 -12.17
CA ALA A 46 -6.77 12.03 -11.63
C ALA A 46 -8.06 12.71 -12.13
N GLU A 47 -8.55 12.33 -13.31
CA GLU A 47 -9.76 12.89 -13.91
C GLU A 47 -11.00 12.16 -13.39
N LEU A 48 -10.93 10.83 -13.31
CA LEU A 48 -12.05 10.00 -12.87
C LEU A 48 -12.22 9.98 -11.34
N ASN A 49 -11.12 10.06 -10.57
CA ASN A 49 -11.15 9.94 -9.10
C ASN A 49 -10.27 11.02 -8.43
N PRO A 50 -10.56 12.31 -8.60
CA PRO A 50 -9.68 13.40 -8.15
C PRO A 50 -9.45 13.40 -6.63
N GLN A 51 -10.47 13.09 -5.82
CA GLN A 51 -10.37 13.08 -4.36
C GLN A 51 -9.48 11.93 -3.86
N LEU A 52 -9.72 10.72 -4.36
CA LEU A 52 -8.85 9.58 -4.07
C LEU A 52 -7.42 9.84 -4.58
N TYR A 53 -7.25 10.39 -5.78
CA TYR A 53 -5.94 10.74 -6.33
C TYR A 53 -5.13 11.66 -5.39
N GLU A 54 -5.74 12.75 -4.92
CA GLU A 54 -5.11 13.66 -3.97
C GLU A 54 -4.81 12.98 -2.63
N THR A 55 -5.74 12.15 -2.14
CA THR A 55 -5.56 11.36 -0.92
C THR A 55 -4.33 10.45 -1.03
N ILE A 56 -4.19 9.72 -2.15
CA ILE A 56 -3.08 8.79 -2.37
C ILE A 56 -1.75 9.54 -2.47
N LEU A 57 -1.68 10.64 -3.22
CA LEU A 57 -0.46 11.46 -3.30
C LEU A 57 -0.07 12.08 -1.95
N THR A 58 -1.05 12.43 -1.12
CA THR A 58 -0.82 13.06 0.18
C THR A 58 -0.40 12.07 1.24
N SER A 59 -1.07 10.92 1.31
CA SER A 59 -1.02 10.05 2.49
C SER A 59 -0.52 8.64 2.21
N MET A 60 -0.52 8.17 0.96
CA MET A 60 -0.16 6.80 0.61
C MET A 60 1.14 6.69 -0.21
N MET A 61 1.98 7.74 -0.22
CA MET A 61 3.29 7.71 -0.86
C MET A 61 4.40 7.40 0.15
N HIS A 62 5.08 6.26 -0.01
CA HIS A 62 6.18 5.87 0.87
C HIS A 62 7.46 6.71 0.64
N GLY A 63 7.79 6.96 -0.62
CA GLY A 63 9.08 7.50 -1.03
C GLY A 63 9.05 8.97 -1.48
N PRO A 64 10.13 9.42 -2.12
CA PRO A 64 11.32 8.63 -2.45
C PRO A 64 12.22 8.38 -1.22
N CYS A 65 12.74 7.16 -1.09
CA CYS A 65 13.80 6.78 -0.15
C CYS A 65 14.89 5.99 -0.91
N GLY A 66 15.90 5.45 -0.22
CA GLY A 66 17.02 4.79 -0.90
C GLY A 66 18.08 5.79 -1.34
N ALA A 67 18.65 5.60 -2.53
CA ALA A 67 19.66 6.50 -3.08
C ALA A 67 19.16 7.96 -3.21
N ALA A 68 17.86 8.15 -3.43
CA ALA A 68 17.25 9.47 -3.51
C ALA A 68 17.14 10.19 -2.15
N ASN A 69 17.08 9.44 -1.04
CA ASN A 69 17.05 10.01 0.31
C ASN A 69 17.47 8.97 1.35
N THR A 70 18.78 8.89 1.60
CA THR A 70 19.40 7.95 2.56
C THR A 70 19.05 8.25 4.01
N ASN A 71 18.60 9.48 4.31
CA ASN A 71 18.24 9.93 5.65
C ASN A 71 16.78 9.65 6.02
N SER A 72 16.01 9.01 5.12
CA SER A 72 14.61 8.67 5.41
C SER A 72 14.54 7.73 6.63
N PRO A 73 13.57 7.86 7.55
CA PRO A 73 13.47 7.03 8.75
C PRO A 73 13.34 5.52 8.48
N CYS A 74 12.90 5.15 7.27
CA CYS A 74 12.80 3.76 6.85
C CYS A 74 14.15 3.14 6.42
N MET A 75 15.21 3.94 6.27
CA MET A 75 16.52 3.46 5.82
C MET A 75 17.30 2.81 6.96
N LYS A 76 17.80 1.60 6.72
CA LYS A 76 18.73 0.88 7.61
C LYS A 76 19.74 0.13 6.74
N ASP A 77 21.03 0.26 7.05
CA ASP A 77 22.13 -0.41 6.33
C ASP A 77 22.06 -0.18 4.80
N GLY A 78 21.74 1.06 4.39
CA GLY A 78 21.62 1.46 2.99
C GLY A 78 20.38 0.93 2.25
N LYS A 79 19.47 0.23 2.94
CA LYS A 79 18.25 -0.34 2.35
C LYS A 79 16.99 0.16 3.04
N CYS A 80 15.90 0.29 2.30
CA CYS A 80 14.60 0.56 2.89
C CYS A 80 14.13 -0.69 3.66
N THR A 81 13.87 -0.55 4.95
CA THR A 81 13.33 -1.62 5.82
C THR A 81 11.95 -2.12 5.41
N LYS A 82 11.22 -1.35 4.57
CA LYS A 82 9.93 -1.73 3.99
C LYS A 82 10.04 -2.30 2.56
N GLY A 83 11.26 -2.37 2.02
CA GLY A 83 11.56 -2.93 0.70
C GLY A 83 11.05 -2.09 -0.46
N TYR A 84 11.09 -0.77 -0.34
CA TYR A 84 10.82 0.16 -1.44
C TYR A 84 12.11 0.52 -2.20
N PRO A 85 12.03 0.85 -3.50
CA PRO A 85 10.83 0.80 -4.34
C PRO A 85 10.34 -0.63 -4.59
N LYS A 86 9.02 -0.85 -4.65
CA LYS A 86 8.43 -2.16 -4.97
C LYS A 86 8.55 -2.45 -6.47
N PRO A 87 8.60 -3.72 -6.90
CA PRO A 87 8.66 -4.03 -8.34
C PRO A 87 7.39 -3.57 -9.06
N LEU A 88 7.54 -3.14 -10.32
CA LEU A 88 6.40 -2.96 -11.23
C LEU A 88 5.95 -4.34 -11.72
N VAL A 89 4.67 -4.65 -11.57
CA VAL A 89 4.08 -5.91 -12.01
C VAL A 89 2.69 -5.65 -12.61
N GLU A 90 2.42 -6.25 -13.75
CA GLU A 90 1.17 -6.03 -14.51
C GLU A 90 -0.06 -6.68 -13.86
N VAL A 91 0.15 -7.72 -13.06
CA VAL A 91 -0.90 -8.47 -12.38
C VAL A 91 -0.49 -8.78 -10.95
N THR A 92 -1.46 -8.85 -10.05
CA THR A 92 -1.23 -9.30 -8.67
C THR A 92 -0.80 -10.76 -8.68
N GLN A 93 0.31 -11.05 -8.00
CA GLN A 93 0.89 -12.40 -7.90
C GLN A 93 0.74 -12.93 -6.48
N GLY A 94 0.30 -14.17 -6.35
CA GLY A 94 0.33 -14.89 -5.08
C GLY A 94 1.77 -15.05 -4.60
N ASN A 95 2.00 -14.97 -3.29
CA ASN A 95 3.33 -15.10 -2.71
C ASN A 95 3.39 -16.32 -1.79
N VAL A 96 4.47 -17.08 -1.91
CA VAL A 96 4.78 -18.24 -1.05
C VAL A 96 4.97 -17.82 0.42
N ASN A 97 5.36 -16.56 0.65
CA ASN A 97 5.68 -16.01 1.98
C ASN A 97 4.53 -15.22 2.65
N GLY A 98 3.28 -15.41 2.22
CA GLY A 98 2.11 -14.96 2.98
C GLY A 98 1.43 -13.66 2.51
N CYS A 99 2.11 -12.71 1.86
CA CYS A 99 1.49 -11.48 1.34
C CYS A 99 1.62 -11.34 -0.19
N PRO A 100 0.54 -11.15 -0.96
CA PRO A 100 0.59 -10.99 -2.41
C PRO A 100 1.50 -9.83 -2.84
N VAL A 101 2.12 -9.97 -4.02
CA VAL A 101 2.73 -8.85 -4.72
C VAL A 101 1.63 -8.17 -5.54
N TYR A 102 1.14 -7.02 -5.06
CA TYR A 102 0.06 -6.28 -5.73
C TYR A 102 0.48 -5.71 -7.09
N ARG A 103 -0.48 -5.65 -8.01
CA ARG A 103 -0.36 -4.95 -9.29
C ARG A 103 0.16 -3.51 -9.10
N ARG A 104 1.20 -3.17 -9.84
CA ARG A 104 1.84 -1.85 -9.92
C ARG A 104 2.25 -1.62 -11.37
N ARG A 105 1.33 -1.17 -12.22
CA ARG A 105 1.61 -0.97 -13.65
C ARG A 105 2.48 0.26 -13.88
N ARG A 106 3.26 0.22 -14.95
CA ARG A 106 3.98 1.39 -15.45
C ARG A 106 2.97 2.42 -15.96
N ARG A 107 3.17 3.69 -15.61
CA ARG A 107 2.38 4.82 -16.16
C ARG A 107 3.09 5.46 -17.35
N PRO A 108 2.44 6.37 -18.10
CA PRO A 108 3.11 7.12 -19.16
C PRO A 108 4.36 7.85 -18.66
N PRO A 109 5.40 8.03 -19.50
CA PRO A 109 6.58 8.83 -19.16
C PRO A 109 6.20 10.26 -18.75
N GLY A 110 7.00 10.86 -17.87
CA GLY A 110 6.82 12.24 -17.45
C GLY A 110 7.32 12.49 -16.03
N VAL A 111 7.09 13.70 -15.55
CA VAL A 111 7.44 14.11 -14.20
C VAL A 111 6.17 14.54 -13.48
N LEU A 112 5.93 13.94 -12.31
CA LEU A 112 4.83 14.33 -11.44
C LEU A 112 5.40 15.13 -10.26
N LYS A 113 4.90 16.36 -10.09
CA LYS A 113 5.26 17.21 -8.97
C LYS A 113 4.07 17.35 -8.03
N PHE A 114 4.27 17.09 -6.75
CA PHE A 114 3.23 17.21 -5.74
C PHE A 114 3.83 17.68 -4.41
N ARG A 115 3.31 18.80 -3.87
CA ARG A 115 3.75 19.41 -2.60
C ARG A 115 5.28 19.49 -2.46
N GLY A 116 5.96 19.97 -3.50
CA GLY A 116 7.42 20.12 -3.53
C GLY A 116 8.22 18.83 -3.71
N ARG A 117 7.57 17.67 -3.86
CA ARG A 117 8.20 16.41 -4.22
C ARG A 117 8.10 16.18 -5.72
N GLU A 118 9.12 15.55 -6.27
CA GLU A 118 9.19 15.18 -7.68
C GLU A 118 9.32 13.66 -7.82
N TYR A 119 8.51 13.06 -8.69
CA TYR A 119 8.51 11.65 -8.98
C TYR A 119 8.63 11.42 -10.48
N ASP A 120 9.37 10.38 -10.88
CA ASP A 120 9.24 9.82 -12.22
C ASP A 120 7.83 9.22 -12.36
N ASN A 121 7.04 9.80 -13.26
CA ASN A 121 5.65 9.43 -13.46
C ASN A 121 5.53 7.96 -13.88
N ALA A 122 6.46 7.44 -14.67
CA ALA A 122 6.40 6.07 -15.18
C ALA A 122 6.56 5.03 -14.07
N THR A 123 7.31 5.37 -13.02
CA THR A 123 7.67 4.46 -11.92
C THR A 123 7.01 4.82 -10.60
N ILE A 124 6.16 5.86 -10.55
CA ILE A 124 5.55 6.33 -9.29
C ILE A 124 4.79 5.24 -8.52
N ASN A 125 4.16 4.30 -9.24
CA ASN A 125 3.44 3.18 -8.65
C ASN A 125 4.34 2.25 -7.81
N GLN A 126 5.66 2.31 -7.94
CA GLN A 126 6.58 1.58 -7.07
C GLN A 126 6.60 2.11 -5.63
N TRP A 127 6.12 3.34 -5.40
CA TRP A 127 6.17 4.05 -4.12
C TRP A 127 4.83 4.09 -3.38
N VAL A 128 3.75 3.68 -4.03
CA VAL A 128 2.40 3.70 -3.45
C VAL A 128 2.29 2.60 -2.37
N VAL A 129 1.88 2.97 -1.17
CA VAL A 129 1.55 2.03 -0.10
C VAL A 129 0.22 1.35 -0.45
N PRO A 130 0.10 0.01 -0.33
CA PRO A 130 -1.16 -0.69 -0.62
C PRO A 130 -2.33 -0.12 0.19
N TYR A 131 -3.45 0.13 -0.46
CA TYR A 131 -4.58 0.83 0.14
C TYR A 131 -5.90 0.25 -0.33
N ASN A 132 -6.96 0.48 0.44
CA ASN A 132 -8.32 0.22 -0.02
C ASN A 132 -8.92 1.51 -0.60
N PRO A 133 -9.30 1.55 -1.90
CA PRO A 133 -9.80 2.77 -2.52
C PRO A 133 -10.96 3.43 -1.78
N TYR A 134 -11.94 2.64 -1.35
CA TYR A 134 -13.12 3.16 -0.63
C TYR A 134 -12.75 3.74 0.74
N LEU A 135 -11.97 3.02 1.54
CA LEU A 135 -11.60 3.49 2.88
C LEU A 135 -10.70 4.72 2.80
N SER A 136 -9.71 4.71 1.90
CA SER A 136 -8.80 5.84 1.73
C SER A 136 -9.55 7.10 1.34
N GLU A 137 -10.43 7.04 0.33
CA GLU A 137 -11.23 8.21 -0.08
C GLU A 137 -12.16 8.68 1.06
N LYS A 138 -12.87 7.75 1.70
CA LYS A 138 -13.84 8.08 2.75
C LYS A 138 -13.22 8.77 3.96
N TYR A 139 -12.04 8.34 4.38
CA TYR A 139 -11.40 8.83 5.60
C TYR A 139 -10.27 9.83 5.35
N ASN A 140 -9.84 10.00 4.09
CA ASN A 140 -8.79 10.93 3.66
C ASN A 140 -7.54 10.88 4.57
N CYS A 141 -7.05 9.67 4.84
CA CYS A 141 -5.92 9.45 5.73
C CYS A 141 -5.10 8.24 5.29
N HIS A 142 -3.94 8.04 5.94
CA HIS A 142 -3.07 6.90 5.65
C HIS A 142 -3.71 5.59 6.12
N ILE A 143 -4.15 4.74 5.18
CA ILE A 143 -4.74 3.42 5.45
C ILE A 143 -4.01 2.36 4.63
N ASN A 144 -3.05 1.67 5.26
CA ASN A 144 -2.40 0.51 4.64
C ASN A 144 -3.29 -0.73 4.81
N LEU A 145 -3.68 -1.36 3.69
CA LEU A 145 -4.40 -2.63 3.71
C LEU A 145 -3.56 -3.73 3.07
N GLU A 146 -3.34 -4.81 3.81
CA GLU A 146 -2.63 -6.00 3.33
C GLU A 146 -3.51 -7.25 3.47
N VAL A 147 -3.59 -8.04 2.41
CA VAL A 147 -4.19 -9.38 2.41
C VAL A 147 -3.12 -10.38 2.82
N CYS A 148 -3.32 -11.05 3.94
CA CYS A 148 -2.44 -12.12 4.42
C CYS A 148 -3.05 -13.49 4.12
N THR A 149 -2.30 -14.34 3.44
CA THR A 149 -2.71 -15.70 3.02
C THR A 149 -2.14 -16.80 3.92
N ALA A 150 -1.09 -16.49 4.69
CA ALA A 150 -0.54 -17.37 5.71
C ALA A 150 -0.16 -16.55 6.95
N LEU A 151 -0.60 -17.00 8.13
CA LEU A 151 -0.09 -16.54 9.41
C LEU A 151 0.98 -17.53 9.85
N THR A 152 2.24 -17.15 9.79
CA THR A 152 3.28 -17.91 10.48
C THR A 152 3.27 -17.43 11.92
N VAL A 153 2.76 -18.25 12.84
CA VAL A 153 2.97 -18.03 14.27
C VAL A 153 4.45 -18.30 14.53
N VAL A 154 5.16 -17.30 15.02
CA VAL A 154 6.51 -17.48 15.54
C VAL A 154 6.33 -17.91 17.00
N GLU A 155 6.63 -19.17 17.30
CA GLU A 155 6.79 -19.65 18.68
C GLU A 155 8.09 -19.12 19.30
#